data_AF-A0A4Y2KA00-F1
#
_entry.id   AF-A0A4Y2KA00-F1
#
_cell.length_a   1.000
_cell.length_b   1.000
_cell.length_c   1.000
_cell.angle_alpha   90.00
_cell.angle_beta   90.00
_cell.angle_gamma   90.00
#
_symmetry.space_group_name_H-M   'P 1'
#
loop_
_entity.id
_entity.type
_entity.pdbx_description
1 polymer ?
#
loop_
_entity_poly.entity_id
_entity_poly.type
_entity_poly.pdbx_seq_one_letter_code
_entity_poly.pdbx_strand_id
1 'polypeptide(L)'
;MHCSLEWQKLKEGRGESSNDGAMFIEKSGVYLFLFCLKAFPFDTQLLLIMLRLLGNVAEVKELRCHLVSGECLTALSQLLNHKNLEVSYSASRIISLIASEEPETWFYQTSFPRFKVLKQLGEAIDRWNLDAKFVTNYRSLKPILQLLRCPEDIPEVQLWVVWTLANLTNVNPAKYCPLLMEEGGIQMLCCSRFNSATLKISIGTLSVSVMRIGIIIFIIFLFGFQTCL
;
A
#
# COMPACT_ATOMS: atom_id res chain seq x y z
N MET A 1 -8.60 -26.29 -2.22
CA MET A 1 -7.84 -26.37 -3.50
C MET A 1 -8.54 -25.67 -4.65
N HIS A 2 -9.85 -25.86 -4.89
CA HIS A 2 -10.53 -25.29 -6.06
C HIS A 2 -10.56 -23.74 -6.09
N CYS A 3 -10.94 -23.05 -4.99
CA CYS A 3 -10.93 -21.56 -4.93
C CYS A 3 -9.50 -21.01 -5.16
N SER A 4 -8.47 -21.60 -4.54
CA SER A 4 -7.06 -21.18 -4.77
C SER A 4 -6.63 -21.28 -6.24
N LEU A 5 -7.07 -22.30 -6.96
CA LEU A 5 -6.74 -22.48 -8.37
C LEU A 5 -7.45 -21.46 -9.26
N GLU A 6 -8.69 -21.07 -8.93
CA GLU A 6 -9.44 -20.04 -9.64
C GLU A 6 -8.82 -18.65 -9.48
N TRP A 7 -8.39 -18.32 -8.25
CA TRP A 7 -7.64 -17.09 -8.00
C TRP A 7 -6.25 -17.11 -8.65
N GLN A 8 -5.57 -18.26 -8.67
CA GLN A 8 -4.32 -18.41 -9.42
C GLN A 8 -4.54 -18.21 -10.93
N LYS A 9 -5.63 -18.72 -11.50
CA LYS A 9 -5.99 -18.48 -12.91
C LYS A 9 -6.30 -16.99 -13.19
N LEU A 10 -7.00 -16.31 -12.28
CA LEU A 10 -7.21 -14.85 -12.37
C LEU A 10 -5.88 -14.07 -12.27
N LYS A 11 -4.89 -14.61 -11.54
CA LYS A 11 -3.54 -14.05 -11.45
C LYS A 11 -2.70 -14.28 -12.71
N GLU A 12 -2.82 -15.46 -13.31
CA GLU A 12 -2.10 -15.86 -14.54
C GLU A 12 -2.70 -15.22 -15.79
N GLY A 13 -4.00 -14.92 -15.78
CA GLY A 13 -4.65 -14.02 -16.74
C GLY A 13 -4.19 -12.59 -16.51
N ARG A 14 -2.99 -12.23 -17.01
CA ARG A 14 -2.44 -10.87 -17.20
C ARG A 14 -3.02 -9.76 -16.30
N GLY A 15 -2.94 -9.92 -14.97
CA GLY A 15 -3.32 -8.91 -13.97
C GLY A 15 -2.53 -7.58 -13.99
N GLU A 16 -2.01 -7.19 -15.15
CA GLU A 16 -1.34 -5.93 -15.51
C GLU A 16 -2.17 -5.14 -16.55
N SER A 17 -3.31 -5.65 -17.05
CA SER A 17 -4.16 -4.99 -18.06
C SER A 17 -5.54 -4.56 -17.51
N SER A 18 -6.06 -3.40 -17.95
CA SER A 18 -7.35 -2.84 -17.50
C SER A 18 -8.56 -3.75 -17.73
N ASN A 19 -8.43 -4.74 -18.63
CA ASN A 19 -9.51 -5.64 -19.01
C ASN A 19 -9.77 -6.75 -17.95
N ASP A 20 -8.73 -7.20 -17.25
CA ASP A 20 -8.85 -8.31 -16.29
C ASP A 20 -9.49 -7.86 -14.97
N GLY A 21 -9.25 -6.61 -14.56
CA GLY A 21 -9.90 -5.99 -13.40
C GLY A 21 -11.38 -5.69 -13.66
N ALA A 22 -11.73 -5.23 -14.86
CA ALA A 22 -13.14 -5.01 -15.23
C ALA A 22 -13.92 -6.33 -15.19
N MET A 23 -13.35 -7.41 -15.74
CA MET A 23 -13.94 -8.74 -15.66
C MET A 23 -14.08 -9.24 -14.21
N PHE A 24 -13.13 -8.93 -13.32
CA PHE A 24 -13.25 -9.25 -11.90
C PHE A 24 -14.47 -8.57 -11.25
N ILE A 25 -14.67 -7.27 -11.50
CA ILE A 25 -15.82 -6.54 -10.98
C ILE A 25 -17.12 -7.05 -11.61
N GLU A 26 -17.17 -7.19 -12.94
CA GLU A 26 -18.33 -7.67 -13.69
C GLU A 26 -18.78 -9.06 -13.23
N LYS A 27 -17.84 -9.92 -12.81
CA LYS A 27 -18.12 -11.27 -12.30
C LYS A 27 -18.28 -11.35 -10.78
N SER A 28 -18.65 -10.24 -10.12
CA SER A 28 -18.90 -10.19 -8.67
C SER A 28 -17.67 -10.60 -7.83
N GLY A 29 -16.48 -10.18 -8.25
CA GLY A 29 -15.21 -10.53 -7.59
C GLY A 29 -15.14 -10.13 -6.11
N VAL A 30 -15.78 -9.02 -5.73
CA VAL A 30 -15.92 -8.60 -4.31
C VAL A 30 -16.76 -9.63 -3.53
N TYR A 31 -17.85 -10.13 -4.11
CA TYR A 31 -18.66 -11.19 -3.49
C TYR A 31 -17.85 -12.49 -3.34
N LEU A 32 -17.09 -12.88 -4.37
CA LEU A 32 -16.22 -14.06 -4.30
C LEU A 32 -15.14 -13.91 -3.21
N PHE A 33 -14.54 -12.72 -3.07
CA PHE A 33 -13.61 -12.41 -2.00
C PHE A 33 -14.25 -12.59 -0.62
N LEU A 34 -15.43 -11.99 -0.38
CA LEU A 34 -16.17 -12.11 0.87
C LEU A 34 -16.58 -13.56 1.16
N PHE A 35 -16.97 -14.30 0.12
CA PHE A 35 -17.32 -15.72 0.23
C PHE A 35 -16.10 -16.56 0.62
N CYS A 36 -14.97 -16.46 -0.09
CA CYS A 36 -13.78 -17.25 0.24
C CYS A 36 -13.16 -16.83 1.60
N LEU A 37 -13.29 -15.57 2.03
CA LEU A 37 -12.95 -15.16 3.40
C LEU A 37 -13.75 -15.92 4.47
N LYS A 38 -15.07 -16.04 4.26
CA LYS A 38 -15.95 -16.76 5.20
C LYS A 38 -15.74 -18.27 5.14
N ALA A 39 -15.51 -18.82 3.95
CA ALA A 39 -15.35 -20.26 3.75
C ALA A 39 -13.96 -20.78 4.18
N PHE A 40 -12.92 -19.95 4.05
CA PHE A 40 -11.52 -20.34 4.32
C PHE A 40 -10.79 -19.34 5.24
N PRO A 41 -11.31 -19.05 6.45
CA PRO A 41 -10.79 -17.98 7.31
C PRO A 41 -9.37 -18.24 7.84
N PHE A 42 -8.89 -19.48 7.78
CA PHE A 42 -7.56 -19.88 8.27
C PHE A 42 -6.55 -20.14 7.15
N ASP A 43 -6.96 -20.09 5.87
CA ASP A 43 -6.05 -20.29 4.74
C ASP A 43 -5.32 -18.98 4.41
N THR A 44 -4.20 -18.76 5.12
CA THR A 44 -3.39 -17.54 4.96
C THR A 44 -2.82 -17.42 3.54
N GLN A 45 -2.52 -18.53 2.86
CA GLN A 45 -1.96 -18.49 1.50
C GLN A 45 -3.03 -18.05 0.49
N LEU A 46 -4.23 -18.63 0.57
CA LEU A 46 -5.36 -18.18 -0.23
C LEU A 46 -5.66 -16.70 0.04
N LEU A 47 -5.65 -16.28 1.30
CA LEU A 47 -5.89 -14.90 1.69
C LEU A 47 -4.88 -13.93 1.05
N LEU A 48 -3.59 -14.26 1.07
CA LEU A 48 -2.55 -13.44 0.43
C LEU A 48 -2.72 -13.37 -1.09
N ILE A 49 -3.13 -14.47 -1.74
CA ILE A 49 -3.42 -14.48 -3.18
C ILE A 49 -4.58 -13.53 -3.48
N MET A 50 -5.68 -13.64 -2.72
CA MET A 50 -6.87 -12.80 -2.89
C MET A 50 -6.54 -11.31 -2.67
N LEU A 51 -5.81 -10.96 -1.60
CA LEU A 51 -5.45 -9.58 -1.31
C LEU A 51 -4.48 -8.99 -2.35
N ARG A 52 -3.55 -9.78 -2.90
CA ARG A 52 -2.68 -9.30 -3.98
C ARG A 52 -3.48 -8.94 -5.23
N LEU A 53 -4.47 -9.77 -5.60
CA LEU A 53 -5.33 -9.51 -6.74
C LEU A 53 -6.25 -8.31 -6.51
N LEU A 54 -6.89 -8.25 -5.33
CA LEU A 54 -7.72 -7.12 -4.96
C LEU A 54 -6.93 -5.80 -4.91
N GLY A 55 -5.67 -5.86 -4.47
CA GLY A 55 -4.73 -4.73 -4.50
C GLY A 55 -4.40 -4.25 -5.92
N ASN A 56 -4.31 -5.14 -6.90
CA ASN A 56 -4.13 -4.74 -8.29
C ASN A 56 -5.40 -4.06 -8.84
N VAL A 57 -6.58 -4.59 -8.52
CA VAL A 57 -7.86 -3.95 -8.88
C VAL A 57 -7.96 -2.56 -8.24
N ALA A 58 -7.57 -2.44 -6.97
CA ALA A 58 -7.58 -1.18 -6.25
C ALA A 58 -6.61 -0.14 -6.82
N GLU A 59 -5.56 -0.52 -7.55
CA GLU A 59 -4.67 0.46 -8.18
C GLU A 59 -5.28 1.12 -9.42
N VAL A 60 -6.19 0.43 -10.13
CA VAL A 60 -6.89 0.96 -11.31
C VAL A 60 -7.97 1.94 -10.85
N LYS A 61 -7.78 3.24 -11.14
CA LYS A 61 -8.66 4.32 -10.65
C LYS A 61 -10.14 4.07 -10.98
N GLU A 62 -10.43 3.65 -12.21
CA GLU A 62 -11.79 3.41 -12.70
C GLU A 62 -12.49 2.25 -12.00
N LEU A 63 -11.72 1.29 -11.45
CA LEU A 63 -12.27 0.12 -10.77
C LEU A 63 -12.34 0.29 -9.25
N ARG A 64 -11.54 1.20 -8.70
CA ARG A 64 -11.38 1.38 -7.26
C ARG A 64 -12.67 1.76 -6.55
N CYS A 65 -13.51 2.58 -7.19
CA CYS A 65 -14.79 3.00 -6.64
C CYS A 65 -15.73 1.82 -6.30
N HIS A 66 -15.63 0.70 -7.02
CA HIS A 66 -16.40 -0.51 -6.76
C HIS A 66 -15.97 -1.26 -5.49
N LEU A 67 -14.80 -0.92 -4.92
CA LEU A 67 -14.32 -1.47 -3.66
C LEU A 67 -14.76 -0.64 -2.45
N VAL A 68 -15.36 0.55 -2.67
CA VAL A 68 -15.86 1.45 -1.63
C VAL A 68 -17.22 0.96 -1.10
N SER A 69 -17.31 -0.30 -0.67
CA SER A 69 -18.53 -0.89 -0.10
C SER A 69 -18.37 -1.21 1.38
N GLY A 70 -19.48 -1.16 2.13
CA GLY A 70 -19.47 -1.41 3.57
C GLY A 70 -18.96 -2.81 3.94
N GLU A 71 -19.33 -3.82 3.15
CA GLU A 71 -18.92 -5.22 3.36
C GLU A 71 -17.43 -5.41 3.07
N CYS A 72 -16.93 -4.84 1.96
CA CYS A 72 -15.52 -4.89 1.60
C CYS A 72 -14.66 -4.18 2.65
N LEU A 73 -15.04 -2.95 3.03
CA LEU A 73 -14.35 -2.18 4.05
C LEU A 73 -14.36 -2.86 5.42
N THR A 74 -15.48 -3.49 5.80
CA THR A 74 -15.56 -4.26 7.05
C THR A 74 -14.60 -5.45 7.02
N ALA A 75 -14.59 -6.22 5.93
CA ALA A 75 -13.71 -7.36 5.77
C ALA A 75 -12.22 -6.95 5.80
N LEU A 76 -11.83 -5.93 5.03
CA LEU A 76 -10.47 -5.40 5.02
C LEU A 76 -10.05 -4.86 6.38
N SER A 77 -10.94 -4.17 7.08
CA SER A 77 -10.69 -3.62 8.43
C SER A 77 -10.40 -4.71 9.46
N GLN A 78 -11.06 -5.88 9.36
CA GLN A 78 -10.76 -7.03 10.22
C GLN A 78 -9.35 -7.59 9.95
N LEU A 79 -8.92 -7.57 8.68
CA LEU A 79 -7.61 -8.07 8.25
C LEU A 79 -6.43 -7.18 8.67
N LEU A 80 -6.67 -5.90 8.98
CA LEU A 80 -5.65 -4.99 9.51
C LEU A 80 -4.99 -5.53 10.80
N ASN A 81 -5.71 -6.31 11.59
CA ASN A 81 -5.24 -6.90 12.85
C ASN A 81 -4.70 -8.33 12.70
N HIS A 82 -4.50 -8.81 11.48
CA HIS A 82 -4.10 -10.19 11.25
C HIS A 82 -2.68 -10.48 11.77
N LYS A 83 -2.47 -11.68 12.34
CA LYS A 83 -1.18 -12.09 12.94
C LYS A 83 -0.04 -12.17 11.93
N ASN A 84 -0.37 -12.48 10.67
CA ASN A 84 0.58 -12.46 9.56
C ASN A 84 0.70 -11.03 9.01
N LEU A 85 1.91 -10.46 9.07
CA LEU A 85 2.18 -9.10 8.61
C LEU A 85 1.87 -8.90 7.12
N GLU A 86 2.14 -9.87 6.24
CA GLU A 86 1.84 -9.75 4.81
C GLU A 86 0.36 -9.52 4.55
N VAL A 87 -0.50 -10.17 5.35
CA VAL A 87 -1.96 -10.01 5.26
C VAL A 87 -2.36 -8.60 5.72
N SER A 88 -1.90 -8.20 6.90
CA SER A 88 -2.17 -6.87 7.47
C SER A 88 -1.67 -5.75 6.56
N TYR A 89 -0.45 -5.87 6.04
CA TYR A 89 0.14 -4.96 5.07
C TYR A 89 -0.64 -4.91 3.76
N SER A 90 -1.03 -6.06 3.20
CA SER A 90 -1.77 -6.09 1.93
C SER A 90 -3.16 -5.48 2.07
N ALA A 91 -3.86 -5.74 3.19
CA ALA A 91 -5.14 -5.10 3.50
C ALA A 91 -4.97 -3.58 3.65
N SER A 92 -3.90 -3.13 4.31
CA SER A 92 -3.58 -1.72 4.49
C SER A 92 -3.30 -0.99 3.18
N ARG A 93 -2.62 -1.64 2.22
CA ARG A 93 -2.44 -1.10 0.85
C ARG A 93 -3.78 -0.85 0.18
N ILE A 94 -4.66 -1.85 0.19
CA ILE A 94 -5.98 -1.75 -0.45
C ILE A 94 -6.80 -0.64 0.22
N ILE A 95 -6.83 -0.60 1.55
CA ILE A 95 -7.50 0.46 2.30
C ILE A 95 -6.91 1.83 1.97
N SER A 96 -5.60 1.98 1.88
CA SER A 96 -4.95 3.25 1.55
C SER A 96 -5.35 3.76 0.17
N LEU A 97 -5.46 2.85 -0.80
CA LEU A 97 -5.96 3.16 -2.14
C LEU A 97 -7.44 3.56 -2.08
N ILE A 98 -8.32 2.77 -1.47
CA ILE A 98 -9.76 3.07 -1.37
C ILE A 98 -9.99 4.39 -0.62
N ALA A 99 -9.25 4.60 0.47
CA ALA A 99 -9.27 5.82 1.26
C ALA A 99 -8.61 7.01 0.57
N SER A 100 -8.08 6.87 -0.65
CA SER A 100 -7.63 7.99 -1.49
C SER A 100 -8.70 8.47 -2.47
N GLU A 101 -9.82 7.76 -2.61
CA GLU A 101 -10.96 8.18 -3.45
C GLU A 101 -11.59 9.49 -2.97
N GLU A 102 -12.25 10.18 -3.89
CA GLU A 102 -12.92 11.44 -3.62
C GLU A 102 -14.04 11.26 -2.56
N PRO A 103 -14.27 12.24 -1.65
CA PRO A 103 -15.32 12.14 -0.63
C PRO A 103 -16.72 11.82 -1.18
N GLU A 104 -17.03 12.30 -2.39
CA GLU A 104 -18.27 12.04 -3.10
C GLU A 104 -18.45 10.54 -3.38
N THR A 105 -17.38 9.84 -3.80
CA THR A 105 -17.42 8.40 -4.04
C THR A 105 -17.83 7.64 -2.77
N TRP A 106 -17.29 8.05 -1.62
CA TRP A 106 -17.68 7.49 -0.33
C TRP A 106 -19.14 7.75 0.00
N PHE A 107 -19.61 8.99 -0.20
CA PHE A 107 -20.99 9.39 0.07
C PHE A 107 -22.00 8.58 -0.76
N TYR A 108 -21.72 8.33 -2.04
CA TYR A 108 -22.63 7.60 -2.93
C TYR A 108 -22.58 6.08 -2.77
N GLN A 109 -21.42 5.51 -2.43
CA GLN A 109 -21.24 4.05 -2.42
C GLN A 109 -21.57 3.41 -1.06
N THR A 110 -21.40 4.13 0.05
CA THR A 110 -21.53 3.51 1.37
C THR A 110 -21.85 4.50 2.50
N SER A 111 -22.59 4.05 3.51
CA SER A 111 -22.73 4.76 4.79
C SER A 111 -21.57 4.48 5.76
N PHE A 112 -20.62 3.65 5.36
CA PHE A 112 -19.48 3.30 6.21
C PHE A 112 -18.57 4.53 6.42
N PRO A 113 -18.28 4.90 7.68
CA PRO A 113 -17.49 6.09 7.96
C PRO A 113 -16.01 5.94 7.56
N ARG A 114 -15.54 6.74 6.60
CA ARG A 114 -14.14 6.79 6.14
C ARG A 114 -13.14 6.94 7.29
N PHE A 115 -13.43 7.85 8.24
CA PHE A 115 -12.56 8.11 9.38
C PHE A 115 -12.32 6.87 10.26
N LYS A 116 -13.28 5.94 10.32
CA LYS A 116 -13.16 4.72 11.13
C LYS A 116 -12.12 3.78 10.55
N VAL A 117 -12.12 3.61 9.22
CA VAL A 117 -11.13 2.78 8.51
C VAL A 117 -9.74 3.43 8.62
N LEU A 118 -9.64 4.75 8.42
CA LEU A 118 -8.39 5.49 8.54
C LEU A 118 -7.78 5.34 9.95
N LYS A 119 -8.58 5.51 11.00
CA LYS A 119 -8.12 5.31 12.37
C LYS A 119 -7.55 3.90 12.58
N GLN A 120 -8.25 2.87 12.10
CA GLN A 120 -7.79 1.48 12.22
C GLN A 120 -6.53 1.21 11.40
N LEU A 121 -6.38 1.86 10.23
CA LEU A 121 -5.17 1.82 9.42
C LEU A 121 -3.97 2.36 10.20
N GLY A 122 -4.10 3.54 10.81
CA GLY A 122 -3.06 4.12 11.66
C GLY A 122 -2.68 3.20 12.82
N GLU A 123 -3.66 2.70 13.57
CA GLU A 123 -3.45 1.75 14.67
C GLU A 123 -2.78 0.43 14.22
N ALA A 124 -2.99 -0.02 12.99
CA ALA A 124 -2.31 -1.18 12.43
C ALA A 124 -0.84 -0.90 12.13
N ILE A 125 -0.55 0.21 11.45
CA ILE A 125 0.82 0.59 11.08
C ILE A 125 1.67 0.85 12.33
N ASP A 126 1.10 1.46 13.37
CA ASP A 126 1.75 1.72 14.67
C ASP A 126 2.31 0.47 15.36
N ARG A 127 1.79 -0.72 15.04
CA ARG A 127 2.22 -1.98 15.66
C ARG A 127 3.29 -2.72 14.88
N TRP A 128 3.58 -2.31 13.64
CA TRP A 128 4.49 -3.07 12.79
C TRP A 128 5.94 -2.77 13.09
N ASN A 129 6.76 -3.81 13.12
CA ASN A 129 8.21 -3.68 13.19
C ASN A 129 8.76 -3.22 11.82
N LEU A 130 9.48 -2.10 11.81
CA LEU A 130 10.10 -1.54 10.60
C LEU A 130 11.14 -2.46 9.96
N ASP A 131 11.78 -3.33 10.73
CA ASP A 131 12.76 -4.31 10.24
C ASP A 131 12.12 -5.63 9.76
N ALA A 132 10.79 -5.73 9.83
CA ALA A 132 10.10 -6.96 9.47
C ALA A 132 10.31 -7.31 7.99
N LYS A 133 10.68 -8.57 7.74
CA LYS A 133 10.83 -9.13 6.40
C LYS A 133 9.53 -9.80 6.00
N PHE A 134 9.03 -9.47 4.82
CA PHE A 134 7.82 -10.05 4.28
C PHE A 134 7.89 -10.03 2.74
N VAL A 135 7.16 -10.93 2.08
CA VAL A 135 7.28 -11.11 0.63
C VAL A 135 6.62 -9.93 -0.11
N THR A 136 7.46 -9.00 -0.57
CA THR A 136 7.11 -7.93 -1.51
C THR A 136 8.09 -7.88 -2.67
N ASN A 137 7.59 -7.56 -3.85
CA ASN A 137 8.41 -7.37 -5.04
C ASN A 137 7.86 -6.24 -5.90
N TYR A 138 8.01 -5.01 -5.43
CA TYR A 138 7.65 -3.84 -6.23
C TYR A 138 8.63 -3.71 -7.39
N ARG A 139 8.08 -3.61 -8.62
CA ARG A 139 8.83 -3.26 -9.83
C ARG A 139 8.92 -1.74 -10.03
N SER A 140 7.95 -1.01 -9.48
CA SER A 140 7.88 0.45 -9.45
C SER A 140 7.28 0.87 -8.11
N LEU A 141 7.76 1.99 -7.58
CA LEU A 141 7.24 2.67 -6.39
C LEU A 141 6.26 3.81 -6.76
N LYS A 142 6.12 4.18 -8.05
CA LYS A 142 5.20 5.24 -8.51
C LYS A 142 3.78 5.13 -7.95
N PRO A 143 3.10 3.95 -7.95
CA PRO A 143 1.76 3.85 -7.38
C PRO A 143 1.72 4.19 -5.88
N ILE A 144 2.75 3.80 -5.13
CA ILE A 144 2.89 4.12 -3.70
C ILE A 144 3.17 5.62 -3.53
N LEU A 145 4.11 6.16 -4.31
CA LEU A 145 4.52 7.56 -4.24
C LEU A 145 3.35 8.51 -4.57
N GLN A 146 2.47 8.16 -5.49
CA GLN A 146 1.28 8.96 -5.82
C GLN A 146 0.39 9.23 -4.61
N LEU A 147 0.32 8.31 -3.65
CA LEU A 147 -0.47 8.47 -2.42
C LEU A 147 0.12 9.51 -1.45
N LEU A 148 1.36 9.97 -1.62
CA LEU A 148 1.88 11.12 -0.88
C LEU A 148 1.12 12.42 -1.20
N ARG A 149 0.47 12.49 -2.37
CA ARG A 149 -0.31 13.65 -2.82
C ARG A 149 -1.74 13.66 -2.27
N CYS A 150 -2.12 12.64 -1.50
CA CYS A 150 -3.39 12.63 -0.80
C CYS A 150 -3.53 13.86 0.11
N PRO A 151 -4.76 14.40 0.31
CA PRO A 151 -4.94 15.61 1.09
C PRO A 151 -4.59 15.39 2.57
N GLU A 152 -4.34 16.49 3.28
CA GLU A 152 -3.84 16.49 4.66
C GLU A 152 -4.84 15.92 5.69
N ASP A 153 -6.11 15.72 5.30
CA ASP A 153 -7.19 15.19 6.13
C ASP A 153 -7.19 13.66 6.23
N ILE A 154 -6.34 12.97 5.46
CA ILE A 154 -6.17 11.50 5.50
C ILE A 154 -4.72 11.08 5.77
N PRO A 155 -4.11 11.53 6.87
CA PRO A 155 -2.69 11.32 7.18
C PRO A 155 -2.27 9.85 7.25
N GLU A 156 -3.19 8.94 7.58
CA GLU A 156 -2.88 7.51 7.72
C GLU A 156 -2.52 6.86 6.37
N VAL A 157 -3.00 7.43 5.26
CA VAL A 157 -2.59 7.01 3.91
C VAL A 157 -1.13 7.38 3.66
N GLN A 158 -0.74 8.62 3.99
CA GLN A 158 0.65 9.06 3.90
C GLN A 158 1.56 8.26 4.85
N LEU A 159 1.07 7.96 6.06
CA LEU A 159 1.78 7.14 7.03
C LEU A 159 2.09 5.74 6.47
N TRP A 160 1.12 5.11 5.80
CA TRP A 160 1.32 3.81 5.14
C TRP A 160 2.41 3.89 4.07
N VAL A 161 2.39 4.92 3.22
CA VAL A 161 3.41 5.14 2.19
C VAL A 161 4.78 5.26 2.83
N VAL A 162 4.90 6.14 3.82
CA VAL A 162 6.16 6.45 4.49
C VAL A 162 6.72 5.20 5.18
N TRP A 163 5.90 4.46 5.93
CA TRP A 163 6.32 3.19 6.54
C TRP A 163 6.79 2.18 5.51
N THR A 164 6.06 2.06 4.39
CA THR A 164 6.40 1.15 3.29
C THR A 164 7.76 1.48 2.70
N LEU A 165 8.00 2.74 2.36
CA LEU A 165 9.28 3.17 1.80
C LEU A 165 10.44 2.97 2.78
N ALA A 166 10.22 3.26 4.07
CA ALA A 166 11.20 3.01 5.12
C ALA A 166 11.56 1.53 5.22
N ASN A 167 10.55 0.64 5.29
CA ASN A 167 10.76 -0.79 5.40
C ASN A 167 11.48 -1.35 4.16
N LEU A 168 11.04 -1.00 2.95
CA LEU A 168 11.62 -1.49 1.71
C LEU A 168 13.10 -1.08 1.59
N THR A 169 13.41 0.19 1.83
CA THR A 169 14.79 0.71 1.76
C THR A 169 15.68 0.17 2.88
N ASN A 170 15.10 -0.25 4.01
CA ASN A 170 15.84 -0.86 5.10
C ASN A 170 16.10 -2.37 4.88
N VAL A 171 15.09 -3.12 4.42
CA VAL A 171 15.15 -4.57 4.23
C VAL A 171 15.93 -4.95 2.96
N ASN A 172 15.83 -4.14 1.90
CA ASN A 172 16.55 -4.36 0.64
C ASN A 172 17.02 -3.02 0.04
N PRO A 173 18.03 -2.37 0.66
CA PRO A 173 18.53 -1.07 0.22
C PRO A 173 19.09 -1.11 -1.21
N ALA A 174 19.80 -2.18 -1.57
CA ALA A 174 20.43 -2.32 -2.89
C ALA A 174 19.41 -2.25 -4.03
N LYS A 175 18.18 -2.74 -3.82
CA LYS A 175 17.10 -2.66 -4.80
C LYS A 175 16.30 -1.37 -4.69
N TYR A 176 15.82 -1.04 -3.49
CA TYR A 176 14.78 -0.04 -3.34
C TYR A 176 15.30 1.39 -3.17
N CYS A 177 16.54 1.60 -2.71
CA CYS A 177 17.11 2.95 -2.66
C CYS A 177 17.31 3.55 -4.07
N PRO A 178 17.96 2.85 -5.03
CA PRO A 178 18.07 3.36 -6.40
C PRO A 178 16.69 3.61 -7.03
N LEU A 179 15.77 2.65 -6.90
CA LEU A 179 14.42 2.78 -7.45
C LEU A 179 13.66 3.99 -6.88
N LEU A 180 13.80 4.26 -5.57
CA LEU A 180 13.19 5.43 -4.93
C LEU A 180 13.78 6.74 -5.46
N MET A 181 15.09 6.79 -5.71
CA MET A 181 15.76 7.97 -6.27
C MET A 181 15.36 8.20 -7.72
N GLU A 182 15.41 7.18 -8.56
CA GLU A 182 15.06 7.23 -9.99
C GLU A 182 13.62 7.68 -10.23
N GLU A 183 12.69 7.27 -9.35
CA GLU A 183 11.28 7.65 -9.45
C GLU A 183 10.93 8.95 -8.72
N GLY A 184 11.94 9.73 -8.30
CA GLY A 184 11.76 11.05 -7.69
C GLY A 184 11.18 11.03 -6.27
N GLY A 185 11.18 9.87 -5.61
CA GLY A 185 10.54 9.70 -4.31
C GLY A 185 11.17 10.54 -3.20
N ILE A 186 12.47 10.82 -3.27
CA ILE A 186 13.16 11.72 -2.32
C ILE A 186 12.57 13.13 -2.39
N GLN A 187 12.42 13.68 -3.60
CA GLN A 187 11.83 15.01 -3.79
C GLN A 187 10.38 15.03 -3.32
N MET A 188 9.60 13.99 -3.64
CA MET A 188 8.21 13.89 -3.21
C MET A 188 8.09 13.86 -1.69
N LEU A 189 8.93 13.10 -0.99
CA LEU A 189 8.96 13.07 0.48
C LEU A 189 9.32 14.44 1.07
N CYS A 190 10.33 15.12 0.51
CA CYS A 190 10.73 16.46 0.98
C CYS A 190 9.65 17.54 0.75
N CYS A 191 8.89 17.44 -0.34
CA CYS A 191 7.83 18.38 -0.68
C CYS A 191 6.47 18.04 -0.04
N SER A 192 6.32 16.85 0.55
CA SER A 192 5.07 16.41 1.16
C SER A 192 4.81 17.17 2.46
N ARG A 193 3.57 17.61 2.64
CA ARG A 193 3.12 18.18 3.91
C ARG A 193 2.61 17.06 4.79
N PHE A 194 3.37 16.76 5.84
CA PHE A 194 2.98 15.80 6.87
C PHE A 194 2.37 16.54 8.06
N ASN A 195 1.24 16.06 8.57
CA ASN A 195 0.63 16.62 9.78
C ASN A 195 1.12 15.90 11.05
N SER A 196 0.74 16.40 12.23
CA SER A 196 1.21 15.87 13.53
C SER A 196 0.84 14.39 13.80
N ALA A 197 -0.22 13.85 13.18
CA ALA A 197 -0.60 12.44 13.29
C ALA A 197 0.32 11.55 12.44
N THR A 198 0.71 11.99 11.24
CA THR A 198 1.73 11.33 10.40
C THR A 198 3.11 11.37 11.07
N LEU A 199 3.39 12.40 11.85
CA LEU A 199 4.70 12.66 12.47
C LEU A 199 5.06 11.74 13.65
N LYS A 200 4.12 10.98 14.24
CA LYS A 200 4.43 10.08 15.38
C LYS A 200 5.37 8.92 15.02
N ILE A 201 5.31 8.42 13.79
CA ILE A 201 6.28 7.46 13.23
C ILE A 201 7.35 8.18 12.39
N SER A 202 7.07 9.40 11.90
CA SER A 202 7.70 9.88 10.67
C SER A 202 8.94 10.78 10.79
N ILE A 203 9.54 11.00 11.98
CA ILE A 203 10.86 11.71 12.03
C ILE A 203 11.92 10.94 12.81
N GLY A 204 11.58 10.22 13.88
CA GLY A 204 12.58 9.47 14.66
C GLY A 204 13.16 8.25 13.94
N THR A 205 12.36 7.58 13.10
CA THR A 205 12.69 6.25 12.54
C THR A 205 13.05 6.28 11.05
N LEU A 206 12.53 7.23 10.27
CA LEU A 206 12.94 7.46 8.87
C LEU A 206 14.26 8.22 8.75
N SER A 207 14.57 9.03 9.77
CA SER A 207 15.74 9.90 9.86
C SER A 207 17.04 9.14 9.58
N VAL A 208 17.27 7.98 10.20
CA VAL A 208 18.58 7.32 10.08
C VAL A 208 18.78 6.62 8.73
N SER A 209 17.73 6.03 8.15
CA SER A 209 17.83 5.25 6.91
C SER A 209 17.72 6.10 5.65
N VAL A 210 16.91 7.17 5.67
CA VAL A 210 16.79 8.12 4.54
C VAL A 210 17.88 9.20 4.60
N MET A 211 18.32 9.65 5.79
CA MET A 211 19.43 10.61 5.87
C MET A 211 20.79 10.01 5.52
N ARG A 212 21.00 8.69 5.61
CA ARG A 212 22.23 8.06 5.08
C ARG A 212 22.37 8.28 3.57
N ILE A 213 21.26 8.32 2.83
CA ILE A 213 21.24 8.63 1.40
C ILE A 213 21.48 10.12 1.16
N GLY A 214 20.86 10.99 1.97
CA GLY A 214 21.09 12.44 1.93
C GLY A 214 22.53 12.86 2.26
N ILE A 215 23.18 12.20 3.23
CA ILE A 215 24.58 12.46 3.62
C ILE A 215 25.56 11.98 2.56
N ILE A 216 25.31 10.84 1.91
CA ILE A 216 26.14 10.37 0.79
C ILE A 216 26.05 11.36 -0.40
N ILE A 217 24.85 11.88 -0.70
CA ILE A 217 24.68 12.90 -1.74
C ILE A 217 25.34 14.22 -1.33
N PHE A 218 25.23 14.65 -0.06
CA PHE A 218 25.91 15.84 0.45
C PHE A 218 27.44 15.70 0.40
N ILE A 219 27.98 14.50 0.65
CA ILE A 219 29.41 14.18 0.53
C ILE A 219 29.84 14.12 -0.94
N ILE A 220 29.04 13.53 -1.85
CA ILE A 220 29.33 13.51 -3.29
C ILE A 220 29.29 14.93 -3.90
N PHE A 221 28.38 15.79 -3.42
CA PHE A 221 28.29 17.20 -3.84
C PHE A 221 29.38 18.09 -3.20
N LEU A 222 29.81 17.82 -1.96
CA LEU A 222 30.85 18.61 -1.29
C LEU A 222 32.28 18.19 -1.63
N PHE A 223 32.52 16.90 -1.88
CA PHE A 223 33.86 16.35 -2.15
C PHE A 223 34.07 15.99 -3.62
N GLY A 224 33.38 16.70 -4.52
CA GLY A 224 33.49 16.64 -5.98
C GLY A 224 34.50 15.61 -6.49
N PHE A 225 34.01 14.45 -6.94
CA PHE A 225 34.81 13.58 -7.79
C PHE A 225 34.96 14.25 -9.15
N GLN A 226 35.90 15.19 -9.18
CA GLN A 226 36.54 15.73 -10.35
C GLN A 226 37.66 14.76 -10.72
N THR A 227 37.32 13.70 -11.45
CA THR A 227 38.27 12.93 -12.26
C THR A 227 37.59 12.72 -13.61
N CYS A 228 37.74 13.68 -14.52
CA CYS A 228 38.71 13.68 -15.63
C CYS A 228 38.41 12.62 -16.70
N LEU A 229 38.05 13.15 -17.89
CA LEU A 229 37.84 12.58 -19.22
C LEU A 229 36.49 11.91 -19.49
#